data_AF-A0A8T0JIZ9-F1
#
_entry.id   AF-A0A8T0JIZ9-F1
#
_cell.length_a   1.000
_cell.length_b   1.000
_cell.length_c   1.000
_cell.angle_alpha   90.00
_cell.angle_beta   90.00
_cell.angle_gamma   90.00
#
_symmetry.space_group_name_H-M   'P 1'
#
loop_
_entity.id
_entity.type
_entity.pdbx_description
1 polymer ?
#
loop_
_entity_poly.entity_id
_entity_poly.type
_entity_poly.pdbx_seq_one_letter_code
_entity_poly.pdbx_strand_id
1 'polypeptide(L)'
;MSDRAFLAVDLGSECDAWDHRARALSEANLQPKFLQRLGVDYIDLYYQHRVDQSTPIEDTVAELKKLVEDGKVKYIGLSEASPDTIRRAHAVHPITAVQLEWSLWTRDVEEEIIPLCRKHIHVSKQRT
;
A
#
# COMPACT_ATOMS: atom_id res chain seq x y z
N MET A 1 10.69 -0.30 -27.20
CA MET A 1 10.32 -0.23 -25.77
C MET A 1 8.84 0.07 -25.74
N SER A 2 7.99 -0.89 -25.38
CA SER A 2 6.54 -0.66 -25.36
C SER A 2 6.21 0.16 -24.11
N ASP A 3 5.63 1.35 -24.27
CA ASP A 3 5.05 2.13 -23.17
C ASP A 3 3.95 1.31 -22.51
N ARG A 4 4.27 0.67 -21.37
CA ARG A 4 3.27 0.01 -20.54
C ARG A 4 2.98 0.94 -19.36
N ALA A 5 1.70 1.27 -19.17
CA ALA A 5 1.25 2.08 -18.05
C ALA A 5 1.65 1.43 -16.72
N PHE A 6 1.98 2.25 -15.72
CA PHE A 6 2.19 1.82 -14.34
C PHE A 6 0.83 1.66 -13.66
N LEU A 7 0.50 0.44 -13.23
CA LEU A 7 -0.78 0.13 -12.62
C LEU A 7 -0.68 0.21 -11.08
N ALA A 8 -1.24 1.27 -10.52
CA ALA A 8 -1.46 1.41 -9.08
C ALA A 8 -2.91 1.07 -8.74
N VAL A 9 -3.10 0.19 -7.77
CA VAL A 9 -4.42 -0.26 -7.32
C VAL A 9 -4.51 -0.01 -5.82
N ASP A 10 -5.63 0.56 -5.40
CA ASP A 10 -5.95 0.77 -4.00
C ASP A 10 -7.20 -0.04 -3.66
N LEU A 11 -7.04 -1.04 -2.81
CA LEU A 11 -8.11 -1.96 -2.45
C LEU A 11 -8.42 -1.83 -0.96
N GLY A 12 -9.69 -1.56 -0.67
CA GLY A 12 -10.24 -1.67 0.66
C GLY A 12 -10.32 -3.13 1.11
N SER A 13 -10.18 -3.36 2.41
CA SER A 13 -10.75 -4.54 3.06
C SER A 13 -12.23 -4.64 2.67
N GLU A 14 -12.68 -5.82 2.25
CA GLU A 14 -14.06 -6.01 1.79
C GLU A 14 -15.07 -5.38 2.75
N CYS A 15 -16.02 -4.67 2.13
CA CYS A 15 -17.23 -4.17 2.76
C CYS A 15 -18.14 -5.35 3.09
N ASP A 16 -17.85 -6.06 4.17
CA ASP A 16 -18.87 -6.79 4.94
C ASP A 16 -18.89 -6.21 6.35
N ALA A 17 -19.90 -5.38 6.58
CA ALA A 17 -20.18 -4.78 7.86
C ALA A 17 -20.42 -5.88 8.92
N TRP A 18 -19.84 -5.73 10.12
CA TRP A 18 -20.15 -6.48 11.37
C TRP A 18 -19.43 -7.81 11.68
N ASP A 19 -18.19 -8.06 11.25
CA ASP A 19 -17.35 -9.06 11.94
C ASP A 19 -15.91 -8.56 12.14
N HIS A 20 -15.48 -8.42 13.41
CA HIS A 20 -14.14 -7.97 13.82
C HIS A 20 -13.06 -9.04 13.63
N ARG A 21 -13.23 -9.90 12.64
CA ARG A 21 -12.23 -10.89 12.23
C ARG A 21 -11.69 -10.46 10.89
N ALA A 22 -10.75 -9.51 10.94
CA ALA A 22 -9.89 -9.17 9.82
C ALA A 22 -8.96 -10.37 9.51
N ARG A 23 -9.54 -11.40 8.91
CA ARG A 23 -8.80 -12.42 8.17
C ARG A 23 -9.04 -12.18 6.69
N ALA A 24 -8.77 -10.95 6.26
CA ALA A 24 -8.57 -10.61 4.86
C ALA A 24 -7.07 -10.32 4.68
N LEU A 25 -6.28 -11.34 5.00
CA LEU A 25 -4.89 -11.45 4.60
C LEU A 25 -4.85 -11.35 3.07
N SER A 26 -3.75 -10.79 2.56
CA SER A 26 -3.47 -10.48 1.15
C SER A 26 -3.81 -11.58 0.11
N GLU A 27 -4.03 -12.83 0.53
CA GLU A 27 -4.44 -13.96 -0.31
C GLU A 27 -5.90 -13.91 -0.79
N ALA A 28 -6.83 -13.27 -0.06
CA ALA A 28 -8.27 -13.47 -0.32
C ALA A 28 -8.79 -12.78 -1.60
N ASN A 29 -8.19 -11.66 -2.05
CA ASN A 29 -8.78 -10.83 -3.13
C ASN A 29 -7.86 -10.40 -4.28
N LEU A 30 -6.61 -10.89 -4.34
CA LEU A 30 -5.94 -11.08 -5.62
C LEU A 30 -6.30 -12.47 -6.19
N GLN A 31 -7.60 -12.81 -6.18
CA GLN A 31 -8.07 -14.00 -6.87
C GLN A 31 -7.60 -13.94 -8.33
N PRO A 32 -7.37 -15.09 -8.99
CA PRO A 32 -7.12 -15.12 -10.43
C PRO A 32 -8.12 -14.25 -11.22
N LYS A 33 -9.37 -14.18 -10.74
CA LYS A 33 -10.44 -13.33 -11.27
C LYS A 33 -10.12 -11.83 -11.26
N PHE A 34 -9.42 -11.28 -10.27
CA PHE A 34 -9.12 -9.84 -10.20
C PHE A 34 -8.10 -9.44 -11.28
N LEU A 35 -6.96 -10.13 -11.31
CA LEU A 35 -5.94 -9.94 -12.35
C LEU A 35 -6.49 -10.25 -13.75
N GLN A 36 -7.32 -11.29 -13.88
CA GLN A 36 -8.02 -11.62 -15.11
C GLN A 36 -9.01 -10.53 -15.55
N ARG A 37 -9.75 -9.91 -14.62
CA ARG A 37 -10.64 -8.76 -14.93
C ARG A 37 -9.87 -7.55 -15.44
N LEU A 38 -8.68 -7.32 -14.91
CA LEU A 38 -7.78 -6.26 -15.35
C LEU A 38 -6.98 -6.64 -16.61
N GLY A 39 -6.95 -7.92 -16.98
CA GLY A 39 -6.17 -8.43 -18.11
C GLY A 39 -4.65 -8.26 -17.92
N VAL A 40 -4.17 -8.32 -16.67
CA VAL A 40 -2.75 -8.15 -16.32
C VAL A 40 -2.24 -9.32 -15.50
N ASP A 41 -0.96 -9.63 -15.61
CA ASP A 41 -0.32 -10.72 -14.85
C ASP A 41 0.12 -10.27 -13.45
N TYR A 42 0.30 -8.96 -13.26
CA TYR A 42 0.76 -8.36 -12.00
C TYR A 42 0.25 -6.92 -11.86
N ILE A 43 0.32 -6.40 -10.64
CA ILE A 43 0.09 -5.00 -10.27
C ILE A 43 1.44 -4.36 -9.95
N ASP A 44 1.68 -3.14 -10.44
CA ASP A 44 2.93 -2.45 -10.11
C ASP A 44 2.92 -1.98 -8.65
N LEU A 45 1.87 -1.30 -8.19
CA LEU A 45 1.77 -0.80 -6.81
C LEU A 45 0.42 -1.16 -6.18
N TYR A 46 0.46 -1.90 -5.09
CA TYR A 46 -0.72 -2.23 -4.29
C TYR A 46 -0.75 -1.36 -3.03
N TYR A 47 -1.84 -0.62 -2.80
CA TYR A 47 -2.07 0.12 -1.56
C TYR A 47 -2.95 -0.67 -0.59
N GLN A 48 -2.55 -0.67 0.69
CA GLN A 48 -3.48 -0.91 1.79
C GLN A 48 -4.31 0.36 2.01
N HIS A 49 -5.59 0.34 1.60
CA HIS A 49 -6.46 1.53 1.59
C HIS A 49 -6.71 2.13 2.98
N ARG A 50 -6.90 1.28 3.99
CA ARG A 50 -7.08 1.69 5.39
C ARG A 50 -6.33 0.73 6.29
N VAL A 51 -5.61 1.28 7.25
CA VAL A 51 -4.94 0.49 8.28
C VAL A 51 -6.00 -0.08 9.22
N ASP A 52 -6.08 -1.40 9.29
CA ASP A 52 -6.90 -2.08 10.30
C ASP A 52 -6.29 -1.87 11.68
N GLN A 53 -7.09 -1.40 12.63
CA GLN A 53 -6.65 -1.17 14.01
C GLN A 53 -6.67 -2.45 14.86
N SER A 54 -7.35 -3.50 14.40
CA SER A 54 -7.44 -4.79 15.10
C SER A 54 -6.30 -5.76 14.76
N THR A 55 -5.63 -5.55 13.63
CA THR A 55 -4.50 -6.35 13.16
C THR A 55 -3.20 -5.55 13.22
N PRO A 56 -2.11 -6.07 13.81
CA PRO A 56 -0.80 -5.44 13.71
C PRO A 56 -0.40 -5.23 12.24
N ILE A 57 0.08 -4.02 11.92
CA ILE A 57 0.47 -3.68 10.55
C ILE A 57 1.57 -4.61 10.01
N GLU A 58 2.41 -5.15 10.89
CA GLU A 58 3.47 -6.09 10.55
C GLU A 58 2.91 -7.37 9.91
N ASP A 59 1.79 -7.88 10.43
CA ASP A 59 1.15 -9.09 9.90
C ASP A 59 0.58 -8.79 8.51
N THR A 60 -0.08 -7.65 8.34
CA THR A 60 -0.59 -7.21 7.03
C THR A 60 0.52 -7.08 6.00
N VAL A 61 1.63 -6.40 6.35
CA VAL A 61 2.75 -6.18 5.42
C VAL A 61 3.53 -7.47 5.15
N ALA A 62 3.62 -8.38 6.11
CA ALA A 62 4.22 -9.70 5.91
C ALA A 62 3.44 -10.51 4.84
N GLU A 63 2.11 -10.41 4.84
CA GLU A 63 1.28 -11.06 3.83
C GLU A 63 1.38 -10.36 2.46
N LEU A 64 1.44 -9.03 2.42
CA LEU A 64 1.68 -8.30 1.16
C LEU A 64 3.06 -8.61 0.58
N LYS A 65 4.08 -8.80 1.43
CA LYS A 65 5.41 -9.22 1.01
C LYS A 65 5.39 -10.57 0.29
N LYS A 66 4.57 -11.54 0.71
CA LYS A 66 4.43 -12.82 -0.01
C LYS A 66 3.91 -12.61 -1.43
N LEU A 67 2.98 -11.66 -1.65
CA LEU A 67 2.50 -11.33 -3.00
C LEU A 67 3.59 -10.71 -3.88
N VAL A 68 4.53 -9.98 -3.26
CA VAL A 68 5.71 -9.46 -3.94
C VAL A 68 6.66 -10.58 -4.32
N GLU A 69 6.89 -11.53 -3.42
CA GLU A 69 7.71 -12.73 -3.67
C GLU A 69 7.10 -13.63 -4.75
N ASP A 70 5.77 -13.74 -4.78
CA ASP A 70 4.99 -14.43 -5.83
C ASP A 70 4.99 -13.70 -7.18
N GLY A 71 5.47 -12.46 -7.25
CA GLY A 71 5.49 -11.63 -8.46
C GLY A 71 4.12 -11.08 -8.90
N LYS A 72 3.08 -11.22 -8.07
CA LYS A 72 1.72 -10.69 -8.34
C LYS A 72 1.65 -9.18 -8.11
N VAL A 73 2.51 -8.66 -7.24
CA VAL A 73 2.64 -7.24 -6.91
C VAL A 73 4.13 -6.88 -6.98
N LYS A 74 4.50 -5.69 -7.46
CA LYS A 74 5.91 -5.24 -7.42
C LYS A 74 6.23 -4.39 -6.20
N TYR A 75 5.31 -3.51 -5.82
CA TYR A 75 5.52 -2.50 -4.80
C TYR A 75 4.33 -2.41 -3.83
N ILE A 76 4.63 -2.06 -2.58
CA ILE A 76 3.63 -1.88 -1.52
C ILE A 76 3.51 -0.39 -1.21
N GLY A 77 2.27 0.08 -1.12
CA GLY A 77 1.91 1.41 -0.65
C GLY A 77 0.98 1.35 0.55
N LEU A 78 0.93 2.43 1.32
CA LEU A 78 -0.04 2.62 2.39
C LEU A 78 -0.88 3.86 2.11
N SER A 79 -2.16 3.83 2.45
CA SER A 79 -3.03 5.00 2.41
C SER A 79 -3.47 5.35 3.83
N GLU A 80 -3.47 6.64 4.16
CA GLU A 80 -4.01 7.17 5.43
C GLU A 80 -3.36 6.54 6.69
N ALA A 81 -2.05 6.28 6.62
CA ALA A 81 -1.27 5.65 7.68
C ALA A 81 -0.56 6.67 8.58
N SER A 82 -0.55 6.41 9.88
CA SER A 82 0.16 7.23 10.87
C SER A 82 1.69 7.12 10.73
N PRO A 83 2.48 8.07 11.26
CA PRO A 83 3.94 7.99 11.24
C PRO A 83 4.50 6.72 11.88
N ASP A 84 3.90 6.25 12.99
CA ASP A 84 4.28 5.01 13.66
C ASP A 84 4.02 3.79 12.78
N THR A 85 2.83 3.73 12.19
CA THR A 85 2.43 2.66 11.27
C THR A 85 3.38 2.56 10.09
N ILE A 86 3.76 3.70 9.48
CA ILE A 86 4.69 3.73 8.34
C ILE A 86 6.05 3.16 8.74
N ARG A 87 6.60 3.53 9.90
CA ARG A 87 7.90 3.03 10.38
C ARG A 87 7.88 1.52 10.58
N ARG A 88 6.84 1.02 11.26
CA ARG A 88 6.67 -0.41 11.56
C ARG A 88 6.46 -1.23 10.29
N ALA A 89 5.60 -0.76 9.38
CA ALA A 89 5.40 -1.37 8.08
C ALA A 89 6.70 -1.45 7.26
N HIS A 90 7.42 -0.32 7.17
CA HIS A 90 8.66 -0.23 6.39
C HIS A 90 9.78 -1.11 6.95
N ALA A 91 9.76 -1.41 8.25
CA ALA A 91 10.70 -2.36 8.87
C ALA A 91 10.46 -3.81 8.44
N VAL A 92 9.23 -4.19 8.05
CA VAL A 92 8.89 -5.53 7.56
C VAL A 92 9.18 -5.68 6.07
N HIS A 93 8.72 -4.74 5.26
CA HIS A 93 9.01 -4.65 3.83
C HIS A 93 9.03 -3.19 3.38
N PRO A 94 9.95 -2.79 2.47
CA PRO A 94 10.03 -1.40 2.02
C PRO A 94 8.72 -0.87 1.44
N ILE A 95 8.12 0.12 2.12
CA ILE A 95 6.97 0.87 1.61
C ILE A 95 7.45 1.86 0.55
N THR A 96 6.88 1.75 -0.65
CA THR A 96 7.27 2.53 -1.85
C THR A 96 6.53 3.85 -1.94
N ALA A 97 5.28 3.91 -1.46
CA ALA A 97 4.47 5.12 -1.51
C ALA A 97 3.53 5.25 -0.32
N VAL A 98 3.23 6.48 0.07
CA VAL A 98 2.21 6.80 1.08
C VAL A 98 1.23 7.79 0.44
N GLN A 99 -0.05 7.44 0.38
CA GLN A 99 -1.13 8.26 -0.13
C GLN A 99 -1.88 8.94 1.03
N LEU A 100 -2.00 10.26 0.97
CA LEU A 100 -2.60 11.08 2.02
C LEU A 100 -3.27 12.32 1.43
N GLU A 101 -4.20 12.89 2.17
CA GLU A 101 -4.68 14.24 1.89
C GLU A 101 -3.56 15.28 2.12
N TRP A 102 -3.22 16.01 1.06
CA TRP A 102 -2.32 17.16 1.14
C TRP A 102 -2.75 18.22 0.13
N SER A 103 -3.03 19.43 0.62
CA SER A 103 -3.47 20.55 -0.21
C SER A 103 -3.05 21.87 0.42
N LEU A 104 -3.35 23.01 -0.23
CA LEU A 104 -3.16 24.32 0.38
C LEU A 104 -3.93 24.51 1.70
N TRP A 105 -5.02 23.74 1.88
CA TRP A 105 -5.91 23.80 3.04
C TRP A 105 -5.63 22.72 4.08
N THR A 106 -4.95 21.64 3.70
CA THR A 106 -4.67 20.49 4.57
C THR A 106 -3.18 20.22 4.54
N ARG A 107 -2.45 20.66 5.59
CA ARG A 107 -0.98 20.66 5.64
C ARG A 107 -0.39 19.92 6.84
N ASP A 108 -1.20 19.24 7.64
CA ASP A 108 -0.77 18.56 8.88
C ASP A 108 0.32 17.50 8.63
N VAL A 109 0.35 16.91 7.43
CA VAL A 109 1.35 15.92 7.00
C VAL A 109 2.78 16.49 6.88
N GLU A 110 2.95 17.81 6.83
CA GLU A 110 4.26 18.46 6.67
C GLU A 110 5.14 18.37 7.91
N GLU A 111 4.55 18.25 9.10
CA GLU A 111 5.29 18.23 10.36
C GLU A 111 6.04 16.91 10.55
N GLU A 112 5.38 15.77 10.32
CA GLU A 112 5.95 14.46 10.61
C GLU A 112 6.05 13.54 9.39
N ILE A 113 5.00 13.43 8.58
CA ILE A 113 4.93 12.42 7.52
C ILE A 113 5.88 12.76 6.37
N ILE A 114 5.87 14.00 5.86
CA ILE A 114 6.73 14.37 4.72
C ILE A 114 8.21 14.20 5.06
N PRO A 115 8.72 14.67 6.23
CA PRO A 115 10.08 14.39 6.65
C PRO A 115 10.37 12.89 6.79
N LEU A 116 9.44 12.12 7.36
CA LEU A 116 9.57 10.67 7.49
C LEU A 116 9.71 9.98 6.13
N CYS A 117 8.81 10.29 5.19
CA CYS A 117 8.83 9.76 3.83
C CYS A 117 10.14 10.15 3.13
N ARG A 118 10.57 11.42 3.17
CA ARG A 118 11.85 11.83 2.55
C ARG A 118 13.06 11.06 3.08
N LYS A 119 13.03 10.65 4.35
CA LYS A 119 14.12 9.92 4.99
C LYS A 119 14.14 8.42 4.62
N HIS A 120 12.98 7.80 4.48
CA HIS A 120 12.85 6.33 4.39
C HIS A 120 12.27 5.82 3.06
N ILE A 121 11.41 6.61 2.42
CA ILE A 121 10.69 6.28 1.20
C ILE A 121 11.29 7.13 0.09
N HIS A 122 11.98 6.50 -0.87
CA HIS A 122 12.64 7.20 -1.97
C HIS A 122 11.61 8.04 -2.74
N VAL A 123 11.54 9.34 -2.46
CA VAL A 123 10.90 10.31 -3.34
C VAL A 123 11.81 10.37 -4.56
N SER A 124 11.42 9.74 -5.66
CA SER A 124 12.07 9.99 -6.93
C SER A 124 11.98 11.50 -7.16
N LYS A 125 13.11 12.19 -7.03
CA LYS A 125 13.28 13.50 -7.66
C LYS A 125 13.03 13.24 -9.14
N GLN A 126 11.82 13.48 -9.62
CA GLN A 126 11.63 13.87 -11.01
C GLN A 126 12.42 15.17 -11.14
N ARG A 127 13.65 15.01 -11.61
CA ARG A 127 14.54 16.11 -11.98
C ARG A 127 13.82 16.82 -13.14
N THR A 128 13.24 17.98 -12.88
CA THR A 128 13.05 18.99 -13.90
C THR A 128 14.37 19.66 -14.23
#